data_AF-A0A3C1V9R7-F1
#
_entry.id   AF-A0A3C1V9R7-F1
#
_cell.length_a   1.000
_cell.length_b   1.000
_cell.length_c   1.000
_cell.angle_alpha   90.00
_cell.angle_beta   90.00
_cell.angle_gamma   90.00
#
_symmetry.space_group_name_H-M   'P 1'
#
loop_
_entity.id
_entity.type
_entity.pdbx_description
1 polymer ?
#
loop_
_entity_poly.entity_id
_entity_poly.type
_entity_poly.pdbx_seq_one_letter_code
_entity_poly.pdbx_strand_id
1 'polypeptide(L)'
;MLFQIPEGATAECPNFFKLGDRWVLFVSPYGKVQYFVGDFDAATCRFQARTRGLLDYGSSFYAPNTMQVSDGRRLVWGWLNGFPGGHGWNGCLSLPRQLSLSREGELRQNPPPQLSKLRGKLVEWRNLHLENGGETLTLPRTNTLEIRAEIDLQTAKSIELGIKSGAKDARPIVVSFKDSELQVKDAKAPLSLAKGERKLNLRIFIDRSVLEVFANETACITKTIAPLDFNATLEIRADGGTANAKLVQAWPMKTIW
;
A
#
# COMPACT_ATOMS: atom_id res chain seq x y z
N MET A 1 -13.94 30.19 -8.04
CA MET A 1 -14.07 28.82 -7.49
C MET A 1 -12.81 28.06 -7.86
N LEU A 2 -12.07 27.53 -6.87
CA LEU A 2 -10.78 26.88 -7.06
C LEU A 2 -10.88 25.60 -7.89
N PHE A 3 -11.77 24.70 -7.46
CA PHE A 3 -11.99 23.39 -8.06
C PHE A 3 -13.39 22.91 -7.65
N GLN A 4 -14.02 22.10 -8.48
CA GLN A 4 -15.26 21.40 -8.15
C GLN A 4 -14.98 19.91 -8.16
N ILE A 5 -15.18 19.24 -7.02
CA ILE A 5 -14.97 17.80 -6.89
C ILE A 5 -16.01 17.10 -7.76
N PRO A 6 -15.61 16.28 -8.74
CA PRO A 6 -16.55 15.47 -9.51
C PRO A 6 -17.34 14.56 -8.57
N GLU A 7 -18.68 14.59 -8.66
CA GLU A 7 -19.58 13.67 -7.94
C GLU A 7 -19.47 13.69 -6.40
N GLY A 8 -18.77 14.67 -5.82
CA GLY A 8 -18.56 14.78 -4.37
C GLY A 8 -19.43 15.85 -3.73
N ALA A 9 -20.11 15.49 -2.63
CA ALA A 9 -20.92 16.44 -1.85
C ALA A 9 -20.11 17.28 -0.86
N THR A 10 -18.89 16.85 -0.50
CA THR A 10 -18.04 17.49 0.52
C THR A 10 -16.55 17.34 0.25
N ALA A 11 -15.75 18.18 0.90
CA ALA A 11 -14.30 18.26 0.79
C ALA A 11 -13.65 18.36 2.18
N GLU A 12 -13.62 17.27 2.96
CA GLU A 12 -12.90 17.30 4.23
C GLU A 12 -11.38 17.21 4.02
N CYS A 13 -10.62 17.76 4.97
CA CYS A 13 -9.16 17.69 5.02
C CYS A 13 -8.44 18.02 3.69
N PRO A 14 -8.79 19.12 2.99
CA PRO A 14 -8.16 19.43 1.72
C PRO A 14 -6.67 19.70 1.91
N ASN A 15 -5.82 19.00 1.16
CA ASN A 15 -4.39 19.30 1.06
C ASN A 15 -4.11 19.75 -0.37
N PHE A 16 -3.64 20.98 -0.54
CA PHE A 16 -3.30 21.53 -1.85
C PHE A 16 -1.83 21.96 -1.88
N PHE A 17 -1.02 21.29 -2.69
CA PHE A 17 0.43 21.48 -2.67
C PHE A 17 1.07 21.22 -4.02
N LYS A 18 2.25 21.80 -4.22
CA LYS A 18 3.09 21.53 -5.39
C LYS A 18 3.93 20.26 -5.19
N LEU A 19 3.99 19.41 -6.20
CA LEU A 19 4.80 18.20 -6.26
C LEU A 19 5.47 18.12 -7.63
N GLY A 20 6.78 18.39 -7.69
CA GLY A 20 7.47 18.59 -8.97
C GLY A 20 6.96 19.83 -9.70
N ASP A 21 6.57 19.68 -10.96
CA ASP A 21 6.03 20.74 -11.82
C ASP A 21 4.50 20.85 -11.75
N ARG A 22 3.80 19.93 -11.06
CA ARG A 22 2.34 19.90 -10.96
C ARG A 22 1.82 20.26 -9.57
N TRP A 23 0.53 20.56 -9.53
CA TRP A 23 -0.24 20.75 -8.31
C TRP A 23 -1.06 19.50 -8.00
N VAL A 24 -1.16 19.18 -6.72
CA VAL A 24 -1.90 18.03 -6.20
C VAL A 24 -2.92 18.51 -5.19
N LEU A 25 -4.15 18.01 -5.32
CA LEU A 25 -5.23 18.21 -4.37
C LEU A 25 -5.67 16.86 -3.81
N PHE A 26 -5.66 16.72 -2.47
CA PHE A 26 -6.33 15.63 -1.78
C PHE A 26 -7.62 16.12 -1.16
N VAL A 27 -8.64 15.26 -1.16
CA VAL A 27 -9.92 15.50 -0.47
C VAL A 27 -10.45 14.21 0.16
N SER A 28 -11.12 14.36 1.30
CA SER A 28 -11.77 13.29 2.03
C SER A 28 -13.29 13.45 1.93
N PRO A 29 -13.98 12.70 1.06
CA PRO A 29 -15.37 12.99 0.68
C PRO A 29 -16.40 12.15 1.46
N TYR A 30 -16.17 11.84 2.76
CA TYR A 30 -16.90 10.78 3.49
C TYR A 30 -16.86 9.42 2.77
N GLY A 31 -15.70 9.10 2.21
CA GLY A 31 -15.42 7.85 1.52
C GLY A 31 -13.92 7.68 1.33
N LYS A 32 -13.50 6.89 0.34
CA LYS A 32 -12.07 6.76 0.03
C LYS A 32 -11.47 8.11 -0.36
N VAL A 33 -10.30 8.40 0.18
CA VAL A 33 -9.57 9.65 -0.08
C VAL A 33 -9.24 9.75 -1.56
N GLN A 34 -9.68 10.85 -2.19
CA GLN A 34 -9.43 11.11 -3.59
C GLN A 34 -8.23 12.04 -3.74
N TYR A 35 -7.46 11.84 -4.81
CA TYR A 35 -6.46 12.79 -5.25
C TYR A 35 -6.75 13.27 -6.68
N PHE A 36 -6.28 14.48 -6.97
CA PHE A 36 -6.27 15.08 -8.28
C PHE A 36 -4.90 15.67 -8.54
N VAL A 37 -4.35 15.45 -9.74
CA VAL A 37 -3.08 16.08 -10.18
C VAL A 37 -3.38 16.95 -11.39
N GLY A 38 -2.81 18.15 -11.42
CA GLY A 38 -3.14 19.11 -12.47
C GLY A 38 -2.30 20.38 -12.42
N ASP A 39 -2.80 21.41 -13.10
CA ASP A 39 -2.18 22.72 -13.15
C ASP A 39 -2.98 23.73 -12.32
N PHE A 40 -2.29 24.69 -11.71
CA PHE A 40 -2.90 25.76 -10.95
C PHE A 40 -2.47 27.11 -11.52
N ASP A 41 -3.46 27.92 -11.87
CA ASP A 41 -3.29 29.30 -12.25
C ASP A 41 -3.59 30.20 -11.04
N ALA A 42 -2.55 30.85 -10.52
CA ALA A 42 -2.64 31.74 -9.37
C ALA A 42 -3.34 33.09 -9.69
N ALA A 43 -3.36 33.53 -10.95
CA ALA A 43 -4.02 34.77 -11.34
C ALA A 43 -5.54 34.61 -11.37
N THR A 44 -6.02 33.45 -11.83
CA THR A 44 -7.46 33.14 -11.87
C THR A 44 -7.93 32.33 -10.65
N CYS A 45 -7.01 31.88 -9.80
CA CYS A 45 -7.27 30.96 -8.70
C CYS A 45 -8.03 29.70 -9.15
N ARG A 46 -7.59 29.08 -10.27
CA ARG A 46 -8.25 27.90 -10.86
C ARG A 46 -7.28 26.71 -10.91
N PHE A 47 -7.75 25.57 -10.43
CA PHE A 47 -7.06 24.29 -10.55
C PHE A 47 -7.74 23.41 -11.62
N GLN A 48 -6.97 22.97 -12.60
CA GLN A 48 -7.44 22.10 -13.67
C GLN A 48 -6.83 20.70 -13.49
N ALA A 49 -7.65 19.78 -12.97
CA ALA A 49 -7.25 18.39 -12.82
C ALA A 49 -7.05 17.72 -14.19
N ARG A 50 -5.95 16.97 -14.32
CA ARG A 50 -5.59 16.15 -15.49
C ARG A 50 -5.77 14.67 -15.21
N THR A 51 -5.34 14.23 -14.03
CA THR A 51 -5.48 12.85 -13.56
C THR A 51 -6.14 12.86 -12.18
N ARG A 52 -6.78 11.74 -11.84
CA ARG A 52 -7.38 11.52 -10.53
C ARG A 52 -7.27 10.06 -10.13
N GLY A 53 -7.35 9.80 -8.84
CA GLY A 53 -7.39 8.44 -8.31
C GLY A 53 -7.70 8.43 -6.82
N LEU A 54 -7.47 7.27 -6.20
CA LEU A 54 -7.61 7.10 -4.76
C LEU A 54 -6.24 7.03 -4.11
N LEU A 55 -6.08 7.69 -2.96
CA LEU A 55 -4.83 7.64 -2.20
C LEU A 55 -4.68 6.29 -1.48
N ASP A 56 -5.78 5.65 -1.13
CA ASP A 56 -5.81 4.31 -0.54
C ASP A 56 -7.12 3.60 -0.93
N TYR A 57 -7.02 2.33 -1.32
CA TYR A 57 -8.16 1.52 -1.75
C TYR A 57 -8.76 0.69 -0.62
N GLY A 58 -8.11 0.68 0.55
CA GLY A 58 -8.59 0.05 1.77
C GLY A 58 -9.72 0.83 2.44
N SER A 59 -10.28 0.21 3.48
CA SER A 59 -11.41 0.76 4.24
C SER A 59 -11.00 1.60 5.44
N SER A 60 -9.73 1.55 5.84
CA SER A 60 -9.29 2.11 7.13
C SER A 60 -8.59 3.47 7.02
N PHE A 61 -8.22 3.93 5.82
CA PHE A 61 -7.41 5.15 5.64
C PHE A 61 -8.30 6.37 5.33
N TYR A 62 -8.17 7.44 6.13
CA TYR A 62 -8.93 8.68 5.95
C TYR A 62 -8.16 9.93 6.40
N ALA A 63 -8.70 11.12 6.09
CA ALA A 63 -8.26 12.42 6.58
C ALA A 63 -6.73 12.65 6.54
N PRO A 64 -6.10 12.58 5.35
CA PRO A 64 -4.65 12.68 5.29
C PRO A 64 -4.16 14.10 5.57
N ASN A 65 -2.92 14.20 6.03
CA ASN A 65 -2.18 15.46 6.05
C ASN A 65 -0.79 15.25 5.45
N THR A 66 -0.28 16.27 4.78
CA THR A 66 0.99 16.23 4.07
C THR A 66 2.00 17.21 4.66
N MET A 67 3.28 16.85 4.58
CA MET A 67 4.36 17.70 5.04
C MET A 67 5.53 17.63 4.06
N GLN A 68 6.11 18.79 3.72
CA GLN A 68 7.41 18.83 3.07
C GLN A 68 8.49 18.79 4.13
N VAL A 69 9.37 17.81 4.03
CA VAL A 69 10.56 17.73 4.90
C VAL A 69 11.70 18.56 4.31
N SER A 70 12.72 18.83 5.12
CA SER A 70 13.83 19.73 4.77
C SER A 70 14.62 19.34 3.53
N ASP A 71 14.65 18.05 3.18
CA ASP A 71 15.27 17.53 1.95
C ASP A 71 14.37 17.64 0.70
N GLY A 72 13.24 18.33 0.82
CA GLY A 72 12.33 18.62 -0.28
C GLY A 72 11.29 17.54 -0.55
N ARG A 73 11.41 16.35 0.06
CA ARG A 73 10.42 15.28 -0.11
C ARG A 73 9.08 15.65 0.51
N ARG A 74 7.99 15.21 -0.11
CA ARG A 74 6.63 15.32 0.43
C ARG A 74 6.23 13.99 1.06
N LEU A 75 5.88 14.03 2.34
CA LEU A 75 5.34 12.88 3.07
C LEU A 75 3.84 13.08 3.31
N VAL A 76 3.10 11.98 3.38
CA VAL A 76 1.69 11.94 3.77
C VAL A 76 1.45 10.87 4.83
N TRP A 77 0.55 11.17 5.75
CA TRP A 77 -0.03 10.24 6.72
C TRP A 77 -1.54 10.33 6.63
N GLY A 78 -2.22 9.21 6.85
CA GLY A 78 -3.67 9.17 7.07
C GLY A 78 -4.01 8.68 8.46
N TRP A 79 -5.17 9.09 8.95
CA TRP A 79 -5.79 8.48 10.11
C TRP A 79 -6.27 7.07 9.73
N LEU A 80 -5.86 6.09 10.54
CA LEU A 80 -6.34 4.72 10.47
C LEU A 80 -7.48 4.50 11.46
N ASN A 81 -8.57 3.93 10.97
CA ASN A 81 -9.77 3.63 11.76
C ASN A 81 -10.27 2.18 11.54
N GLY A 82 -11.35 1.83 12.23
CA GLY A 82 -11.95 0.49 12.14
C GLY A 82 -11.32 -0.54 13.07
N PHE A 83 -10.73 -0.09 14.18
CA PHE A 83 -10.27 -0.99 15.25
C PHE A 83 -11.45 -1.43 16.12
N PRO A 84 -11.42 -2.65 16.67
CA PRO A 84 -12.39 -3.06 17.69
C PRO A 84 -12.35 -2.10 18.90
N GLY A 85 -13.52 -1.84 19.50
CA GLY A 85 -13.60 -1.07 20.74
C GLY A 85 -13.08 -1.85 21.96
N GLY A 86 -12.94 -1.16 23.09
CA GLY A 86 -12.62 -1.79 24.38
C GLY A 86 -11.13 -1.90 24.72
N HIS A 87 -10.24 -1.29 23.92
CA HIS A 87 -8.79 -1.34 24.13
C HIS A 87 -8.19 -0.08 24.80
N GLY A 88 -9.02 0.89 25.22
CA GLY A 88 -8.57 2.17 25.77
C GLY A 88 -8.01 3.17 24.75
N TRP A 89 -7.90 2.75 23.48
CA TRP A 89 -7.53 3.57 22.32
C TRP A 89 -8.33 3.09 21.10
N ASN A 90 -8.50 3.93 20.07
CA ASN A 90 -9.17 3.54 18.82
C ASN A 90 -8.73 4.42 17.66
N GLY A 91 -7.64 4.01 17.01
CA GLY A 91 -7.06 4.71 15.87
C GLY A 91 -5.57 5.00 16.05
N CYS A 92 -4.87 5.07 14.92
CA CYS A 92 -3.48 5.48 14.84
C CYS A 92 -3.22 6.17 13.50
N LEU A 93 -2.00 6.63 13.24
CA LEU A 93 -1.61 7.10 11.92
C LEU A 93 -1.05 5.94 11.08
N SER A 94 -1.22 6.03 9.77
CA SER A 94 -0.55 5.15 8.80
C SER A 94 0.96 5.28 8.90
N LEU A 95 1.69 4.37 8.26
CA LEU A 95 3.09 4.64 7.92
C LEU A 95 3.20 5.95 7.12
N PRO A 96 4.31 6.70 7.28
CA PRO A 96 4.62 7.79 6.36
C PRO A 96 4.71 7.25 4.94
N ARG A 97 4.16 7.99 3.98
CA ARG A 97 4.30 7.66 2.56
C ARG A 97 4.95 8.83 1.85
N GLN A 98 6.07 8.57 1.19
CA GLN A 98 6.73 9.53 0.33
C GLN A 98 6.00 9.60 -1.00
N LEU A 99 5.61 10.81 -1.40
CA LEU A 99 4.91 11.08 -2.65
C LEU A 99 5.87 11.45 -3.78
N SER A 100 5.52 11.03 -4.99
CA SER A 100 6.15 11.45 -6.24
C SER A 100 5.12 11.38 -7.38
N LEU A 101 5.48 11.86 -8.57
CA LEU A 101 4.66 11.74 -9.77
C LEU A 101 5.38 10.88 -10.82
N SER A 102 4.62 10.07 -11.55
CA SER A 102 5.11 9.48 -12.80
C SER A 102 5.30 10.56 -13.87
N ARG A 103 5.94 10.20 -14.99
CA ARG A 103 6.07 11.11 -16.15
C ARG A 103 4.71 11.49 -16.73
N GLU A 104 3.74 10.58 -16.61
CA GLU A 104 2.36 10.72 -17.06
C GLU A 104 1.49 11.51 -16.07
N GLY A 105 2.04 11.92 -14.92
CA GLY A 105 1.32 12.69 -13.90
C GLY A 105 0.44 11.85 -13.00
N GLU A 106 0.72 10.55 -12.86
CA GLU A 106 0.06 9.67 -11.89
C GLU A 106 0.75 9.79 -10.53
N LEU A 107 -0.04 9.83 -9.46
CA LEU A 107 0.51 9.88 -8.10
C LEU A 107 1.14 8.53 -7.75
N ARG A 108 2.38 8.59 -7.27
CA ARG A 108 3.10 7.45 -6.70
C ARG A 108 3.36 7.66 -5.23
N GLN A 109 3.27 6.59 -4.47
CA GLN A 109 3.50 6.59 -3.03
C GLN A 109 4.33 5.37 -2.61
N ASN A 110 5.33 5.62 -1.77
CA ASN A 110 6.22 4.58 -1.26
C ASN A 110 6.53 4.80 0.22
N PRO A 111 6.65 3.73 1.02
CA PRO A 111 7.21 3.85 2.37
C PRO A 111 8.64 4.40 2.29
N PRO A 112 8.98 5.48 3.01
CA PRO A 112 10.25 6.17 2.87
C PRO A 112 11.42 5.29 3.33
N PRO A 113 12.64 5.51 2.79
CA PRO A 113 13.80 4.69 3.12
C PRO A 113 14.17 4.70 4.61
N GLN A 114 13.78 5.74 5.34
CA GLN A 114 13.98 5.86 6.79
C GLN A 114 13.34 4.72 7.59
N LEU A 115 12.26 4.10 7.10
CA LEU A 115 11.64 2.95 7.76
C LEU A 115 12.59 1.74 7.83
N SER A 116 13.62 1.68 6.98
CA SER A 116 14.64 0.62 7.06
C SER A 116 15.39 0.59 8.39
N LYS A 117 15.44 1.72 9.13
CA LYS A 117 16.04 1.78 10.48
C LYS A 117 15.30 0.92 11.51
N LEU A 118 14.01 0.64 11.26
CA LEU A 118 13.19 -0.21 12.11
C LEU A 118 13.37 -1.70 11.81
N ARG A 119 14.02 -2.06 10.70
CA ARG A 119 14.23 -3.46 10.34
C ARG A 119 15.13 -4.16 11.35
N GLY A 120 14.71 -5.33 11.79
CA GLY A 120 15.52 -6.29 12.54
C GLY A 120 16.31 -7.22 11.61
N LYS A 121 16.53 -8.46 12.06
CA LYS A 121 17.28 -9.46 11.31
C LYS A 121 16.54 -9.87 10.03
N LEU A 122 17.21 -9.78 8.90
CA LEU A 122 16.71 -10.22 7.59
C LEU A 122 16.53 -11.74 7.54
N VAL A 123 15.41 -12.17 6.98
CA VAL A 123 15.22 -13.51 6.42
C VAL A 123 14.90 -13.35 4.93
N GLU A 124 15.52 -14.16 4.08
CA GLU A 124 15.51 -13.98 2.64
C GLU A 124 15.36 -15.31 1.89
N TRP A 125 14.59 -15.26 0.80
CA TRP A 125 14.43 -16.33 -0.18
C TRP A 125 14.62 -15.75 -1.58
N ARG A 126 15.23 -16.53 -2.47
CA ARG A 126 15.56 -16.10 -3.83
C ARG A 126 15.14 -17.13 -4.85
N ASN A 127 14.72 -16.65 -6.02
CA ASN A 127 14.42 -17.46 -7.19
C ASN A 127 13.48 -18.64 -6.90
N LEU A 128 12.39 -18.36 -6.18
CA LEU A 128 11.35 -19.35 -5.93
C LEU A 128 10.55 -19.58 -7.20
N HIS A 129 10.71 -20.77 -7.78
CA HIS A 129 9.98 -21.19 -8.97
C HIS A 129 8.60 -21.70 -8.58
N LEU A 130 7.55 -21.10 -9.16
CA LEU A 130 6.16 -21.43 -8.85
C LEU A 130 5.47 -21.86 -10.14
N GLU A 131 5.02 -23.10 -10.23
CA GLU A 131 4.32 -23.62 -11.40
C GLU A 131 3.02 -24.29 -10.97
N ASN A 132 1.88 -23.63 -11.20
CA ASN A 132 0.54 -24.10 -10.80
C ASN A 132 0.51 -24.67 -9.36
N GLY A 133 1.12 -23.94 -8.44
CA GLY A 133 1.48 -24.41 -7.11
C GLY A 133 2.13 -23.30 -6.29
N GLY A 134 2.53 -23.63 -5.08
CA GLY A 134 3.07 -22.64 -4.16
C GLY A 134 4.15 -23.17 -3.22
N GLU A 135 4.86 -22.23 -2.62
CA GLU A 135 5.90 -22.45 -1.62
C GLU A 135 5.46 -21.85 -0.28
N THR A 136 5.77 -22.53 0.82
CA THR A 136 5.51 -22.03 2.17
C THR A 136 6.80 -21.59 2.84
N LEU A 137 6.87 -20.31 3.19
CA LEU A 137 8.04 -19.67 3.80
C LEU A 137 7.76 -19.40 5.28
N THR A 138 8.66 -19.83 6.16
CA THR A 138 8.57 -19.50 7.59
C THR A 138 9.00 -18.04 7.82
N LEU A 139 8.08 -17.20 8.30
CA LEU A 139 8.40 -15.80 8.58
C LEU A 139 9.16 -15.67 9.91
N PRO A 140 9.87 -14.53 10.13
CA PRO A 140 10.44 -14.22 11.44
C PRO A 140 9.40 -14.33 12.56
N ARG A 141 9.83 -14.78 13.75
CA ARG A 141 8.94 -14.89 14.90
C ARG A 141 8.62 -13.50 15.48
N THR A 142 7.56 -12.87 14.97
CA THR A 142 7.15 -11.49 15.28
C THR A 142 5.68 -11.28 14.94
N ASN A 143 5.05 -10.30 15.59
CA ASN A 143 3.74 -9.77 15.18
C ASN A 143 3.84 -8.36 14.57
N THR A 144 5.05 -7.85 14.37
CA THR A 144 5.38 -6.63 13.63
C THR A 144 6.36 -6.97 12.51
N LEU A 145 5.96 -6.79 11.25
CA LEU A 145 6.62 -7.41 10.09
C LEU A 145 6.61 -6.47 8.88
N GLU A 146 7.74 -6.40 8.18
CA GLU A 146 7.80 -5.94 6.79
C GLU A 146 8.12 -7.15 5.89
N ILE A 147 7.34 -7.36 4.83
CA ILE A 147 7.63 -8.29 3.74
C ILE A 147 7.85 -7.48 2.46
N ARG A 148 8.92 -7.77 1.74
CA ARG A 148 9.15 -7.31 0.36
C ARG A 148 9.14 -8.52 -0.56
N ALA A 149 8.36 -8.46 -1.64
CA ALA A 149 8.34 -9.50 -2.66
C ALA A 149 8.49 -8.90 -4.06
N GLU A 150 9.43 -9.43 -4.84
CA GLU A 150 9.68 -9.09 -6.24
C GLU A 150 9.37 -10.34 -7.08
N ILE A 151 8.27 -10.28 -7.82
CA ILE A 151 7.70 -11.44 -8.51
C ILE A 151 7.63 -11.13 -10.00
N ASP A 152 8.19 -12.03 -10.80
CA ASP A 152 8.02 -12.04 -12.25
C ASP A 152 6.94 -13.06 -12.58
N LEU A 153 5.77 -12.57 -13.03
CA LEU A 153 4.63 -13.44 -13.28
C LEU A 153 4.79 -14.34 -14.51
N GLN A 154 5.81 -14.14 -15.35
CA GLN A 154 6.07 -14.93 -16.56
C GLN A 154 4.79 -15.32 -17.33
N THR A 155 4.27 -16.55 -17.19
CA THR A 155 3.03 -17.02 -17.83
C THR A 155 1.84 -17.15 -16.87
N ALA A 156 2.06 -17.12 -15.55
CA ALA A 156 0.99 -17.23 -14.55
C ALA A 156 -0.12 -16.20 -14.75
N LYS A 157 -1.37 -16.61 -14.59
CA LYS A 157 -2.55 -15.73 -14.69
C LYS A 157 -2.80 -14.96 -13.40
N SER A 158 -2.44 -15.56 -12.27
CA SER A 158 -2.55 -14.93 -10.96
C SER A 158 -1.44 -15.35 -10.03
N ILE A 159 -1.18 -14.50 -9.04
CA ILE A 159 -0.35 -14.80 -7.88
C ILE A 159 -1.13 -14.50 -6.61
N GLU A 160 -0.91 -15.31 -5.58
CA GLU A 160 -1.52 -15.17 -4.27
C GLU A 160 -0.45 -15.28 -3.19
N LEU A 161 -0.47 -14.36 -2.22
CA LEU A 161 0.35 -14.35 -1.02
C LEU A 161 -0.58 -14.50 0.19
N GLY A 162 -0.55 -15.66 0.83
CA GLY A 162 -1.33 -15.97 2.02
C GLY A 162 -0.46 -15.89 3.28
N ILE A 163 -0.69 -14.89 4.12
CA ILE A 163 -0.01 -14.76 5.42
C ILE A 163 -0.87 -15.45 6.46
N LYS A 164 -0.40 -16.60 6.95
CA LYS A 164 -1.13 -17.46 7.89
C LYS A 164 -0.54 -17.31 9.29
N SER A 165 -1.37 -16.85 10.22
CA SER A 165 -1.05 -16.82 11.65
C SER A 165 -1.00 -18.25 12.23
N GLY A 166 -0.12 -18.47 13.20
CA GLY A 166 -0.01 -19.71 13.96
C GLY A 166 -1.09 -19.88 15.01
N ALA A 167 -1.91 -18.86 15.25
CA ALA A 167 -3.08 -18.96 16.11
C ALA A 167 -4.11 -19.96 15.55
N LYS A 168 -4.71 -20.75 16.45
CA LYS A 168 -5.75 -21.71 16.09
C LYS A 168 -6.92 -21.00 15.39
N ASP A 169 -7.40 -21.58 14.28
CA ASP A 169 -8.53 -21.10 13.48
C ASP A 169 -8.34 -19.71 12.83
N ALA A 170 -7.12 -19.17 12.81
CA ALA A 170 -6.85 -17.89 12.16
C ALA A 170 -6.99 -18.01 10.64
N ARG A 171 -7.84 -17.15 10.06
CA ARG A 171 -7.97 -17.03 8.61
C ARG A 171 -6.74 -16.32 8.03
N PRO A 172 -6.18 -16.80 6.91
CA PRO A 172 -5.04 -16.14 6.29
C PRO A 172 -5.41 -14.75 5.79
N ILE A 173 -4.44 -13.84 5.86
CA ILE A 173 -4.50 -12.55 5.18
C ILE A 173 -4.05 -12.81 3.74
N VAL A 174 -4.97 -12.63 2.80
CA VAL A 174 -4.70 -12.90 1.38
C VAL A 174 -4.48 -11.60 0.62
N VAL A 175 -3.33 -11.52 -0.04
CA VAL A 175 -2.99 -10.50 -1.04
C VAL A 175 -2.85 -11.22 -2.38
N SER A 176 -3.67 -10.88 -3.37
CA SER A 176 -3.63 -11.51 -4.68
C SER A 176 -3.57 -10.48 -5.80
N PHE A 177 -3.04 -10.91 -6.93
CA PHE A 177 -3.05 -10.13 -8.16
C PHE A 177 -3.53 -11.01 -9.31
N LYS A 178 -4.53 -10.51 -10.03
CA LYS A 178 -5.14 -11.16 -11.20
C LYS A 178 -5.76 -10.10 -12.10
N ASP A 179 -5.68 -10.27 -13.42
CA ASP A 179 -6.37 -9.43 -14.40
C ASP A 179 -6.18 -7.91 -14.22
N SER A 180 -4.94 -7.48 -13.90
CA SER A 180 -4.59 -6.07 -13.60
C SER A 180 -5.30 -5.47 -12.38
N GLU A 181 -5.69 -6.30 -11.43
CA GLU A 181 -6.29 -5.91 -10.16
C GLU A 181 -5.49 -6.52 -9.01
N LEU A 182 -5.11 -5.68 -8.05
CA LEU A 182 -4.62 -6.10 -6.73
C LEU A 182 -5.82 -6.25 -5.80
N GLN A 183 -5.92 -7.38 -5.12
CA GLN A 183 -6.94 -7.63 -4.10
C GLN A 183 -6.27 -7.91 -2.76
N VAL A 184 -6.79 -7.28 -1.71
CA VAL A 184 -6.38 -7.53 -0.32
C VAL A 184 -7.65 -7.74 0.49
N LYS A 185 -7.92 -9.00 0.88
CA LYS A 185 -9.21 -9.41 1.44
C LYS A 185 -10.36 -9.00 0.52
N ASP A 186 -11.27 -8.15 0.99
CA ASP A 186 -12.42 -7.59 0.26
C ASP A 186 -12.14 -6.27 -0.47
N ALA A 187 -10.94 -5.68 -0.33
CA ALA A 187 -10.57 -4.45 -1.03
C ALA A 187 -9.85 -4.75 -2.35
N LYS A 188 -10.15 -3.95 -3.38
CA LYS A 188 -9.61 -4.07 -4.73
C LYS A 188 -9.02 -2.75 -5.20
N ALA A 189 -7.89 -2.82 -5.90
CA ALA A 189 -7.21 -1.69 -6.50
C ALA A 189 -6.79 -2.02 -7.94
N PRO A 190 -7.02 -1.12 -8.91
CA PRO A 190 -6.47 -1.29 -10.25
C PRO A 190 -4.94 -1.22 -10.17
N LEU A 191 -4.28 -2.16 -10.85
CA LEU A 191 -2.83 -2.26 -10.90
C LEU A 191 -2.39 -2.74 -12.29
N SER A 192 -2.05 -1.80 -13.15
CA SER A 192 -1.46 -2.12 -14.46
C SER A 192 0.03 -2.39 -14.32
N LEU A 193 0.49 -3.51 -14.90
CA LEU A 193 1.91 -3.80 -15.02
C LEU A 193 2.47 -3.17 -16.31
N ALA A 194 3.76 -2.85 -16.32
CA ALA A 194 4.42 -2.24 -17.47
C ALA A 194 4.40 -3.18 -18.69
N LYS A 195 4.23 -2.62 -19.90
CA LYS A 195 4.25 -3.40 -21.13
C LYS A 195 5.60 -4.12 -21.28
N GLY A 196 5.56 -5.43 -21.54
CA GLY A 196 6.75 -6.26 -21.71
C GLY A 196 7.39 -6.74 -20.40
N GLU A 197 6.97 -6.23 -19.24
CA GLU A 197 7.45 -6.66 -17.93
C GLU A 197 6.29 -7.01 -17.00
N ARG A 198 6.09 -8.31 -16.73
CA ARG A 198 5.05 -8.76 -15.79
C ARG A 198 5.56 -8.79 -14.34
N LYS A 199 6.23 -7.71 -13.93
CA LYS A 199 6.85 -7.57 -12.61
C LYS A 199 5.87 -6.99 -11.60
N LEU A 200 5.60 -7.76 -10.54
CA LEU A 200 4.85 -7.34 -9.36
C LEU A 200 5.82 -7.15 -8.20
N ASN A 201 5.90 -5.93 -7.69
CA ASN A 201 6.66 -5.55 -6.51
C ASN A 201 5.69 -5.21 -5.38
N LEU A 202 5.76 -5.97 -4.29
CA LEU A 202 4.95 -5.76 -3.10
C LEU A 202 5.82 -5.35 -1.92
N ARG A 203 5.34 -4.39 -1.14
CA ARG A 203 5.79 -4.15 0.23
C ARG A 203 4.58 -4.25 1.15
N ILE A 204 4.63 -5.19 2.09
CA ILE A 204 3.53 -5.48 3.00
C ILE A 204 4.04 -5.21 4.42
N PHE A 205 3.34 -4.34 5.14
CA PHE A 205 3.62 -4.07 6.54
C PHE A 205 2.48 -4.61 7.38
N ILE A 206 2.83 -5.31 8.44
CA ILE A 206 1.92 -5.74 9.48
C ILE A 206 2.41 -5.18 10.79
N ASP A 207 1.58 -4.40 11.47
CA ASP A 207 1.82 -3.98 12.85
C ASP A 207 0.64 -4.46 13.70
N ARG A 208 0.78 -5.69 14.22
CA ARG A 208 -0.24 -6.40 15.00
C ARG A 208 -1.58 -6.49 14.26
N SER A 209 -2.45 -5.50 14.43
CA SER A 209 -3.79 -5.40 13.85
C SER A 209 -3.89 -4.44 12.66
N VAL A 210 -2.78 -3.90 12.16
CA VAL A 210 -2.73 -3.03 10.97
C VAL A 210 -2.03 -3.76 9.84
N LEU A 211 -2.62 -3.68 8.63
CA LEU A 211 -2.04 -4.15 7.37
C LEU A 211 -1.95 -2.98 6.39
N GLU A 212 -0.75 -2.71 5.87
CA GLU A 212 -0.53 -1.77 4.76
C GLU A 212 0.17 -2.49 3.61
N VAL A 213 -0.49 -2.58 2.46
CA VAL A 213 0.06 -3.20 1.24
C VAL A 213 0.32 -2.12 0.20
N PHE A 214 1.56 -2.05 -0.28
CA PHE A 214 2.00 -1.16 -1.37
C PHE A 214 2.40 -2.02 -2.57
N ALA A 215 1.84 -1.72 -3.75
CA ALA A 215 2.13 -2.46 -4.98
C ALA A 215 2.57 -1.51 -6.10
N ASN A 216 3.73 -1.80 -6.69
CA ASN A 216 4.37 -1.04 -7.77
C ASN A 216 4.31 0.50 -7.62
N GLU A 217 4.33 1.00 -6.38
CA GLU A 217 4.26 2.43 -6.04
C GLU A 217 2.95 3.14 -6.42
N THR A 218 2.03 2.47 -7.13
CA THR A 218 0.81 3.07 -7.71
C THR A 218 -0.45 2.68 -6.94
N ALA A 219 -0.46 1.53 -6.26
CA ALA A 219 -1.59 1.07 -5.47
C ALA A 219 -1.22 0.91 -3.99
N CYS A 220 -2.13 1.33 -3.11
CA CYS A 220 -2.03 1.08 -1.68
C CYS A 220 -3.38 0.62 -1.13
N ILE A 221 -3.37 -0.40 -0.26
CA ILE A 221 -4.53 -0.86 0.48
C ILE A 221 -4.17 -0.97 1.96
N THR A 222 -4.87 -0.22 2.79
CA THR A 222 -4.74 -0.24 4.25
C THR A 222 -5.98 -0.78 4.94
N LYS A 223 -5.80 -1.76 5.82
CA LYS A 223 -6.90 -2.36 6.58
C LYS A 223 -6.50 -2.61 8.03
N THR A 224 -7.48 -2.48 8.92
CA THR A 224 -7.43 -3.19 10.20
C THR A 224 -7.70 -4.68 9.98
N ILE A 225 -6.97 -5.52 10.70
CA ILE A 225 -7.01 -6.98 10.62
C ILE A 225 -7.05 -7.57 12.03
N ALA A 226 -7.42 -8.86 12.12
CA ALA A 226 -7.20 -9.60 13.35
C ALA A 226 -5.68 -9.61 13.66
N PRO A 227 -5.28 -9.49 14.94
CA PRO A 227 -3.87 -9.46 15.32
C PRO A 227 -3.10 -10.67 14.77
N LEU A 228 -1.95 -10.41 14.15
CA LEU A 228 -1.01 -11.46 13.76
C LEU A 228 -0.39 -12.08 15.02
N ASP A 229 -0.30 -13.40 15.08
CA ASP A 229 0.48 -14.10 16.11
C ASP A 229 1.98 -13.97 15.83
N PHE A 230 2.81 -14.25 16.84
CA PHE A 230 4.26 -14.27 16.69
C PHE A 230 4.76 -15.32 15.71
N ASN A 231 4.02 -16.41 15.49
CA ASN A 231 4.40 -17.41 14.49
C ASN A 231 3.53 -17.20 13.26
N ALA A 232 4.14 -16.94 12.12
CA ALA A 232 3.42 -16.83 10.86
C ALA A 232 4.18 -17.51 9.73
N THR A 233 3.44 -17.96 8.72
CA THR A 233 4.00 -18.40 7.44
C THR A 233 3.48 -17.53 6.31
N LEU A 234 4.26 -17.45 5.24
CA LEU A 234 3.87 -16.85 3.97
C LEU A 234 3.79 -17.97 2.94
N GLU A 235 2.59 -18.26 2.46
CA GLU A 235 2.38 -19.10 1.29
C GLU A 235 2.35 -18.21 0.04
N ILE A 236 3.16 -18.52 -0.97
CA ILE A 236 3.17 -17.82 -2.25
C ILE A 236 2.79 -18.82 -3.33
N ARG A 237 1.70 -18.56 -4.06
CA ARG A 237 1.13 -19.48 -5.04
C ARG A 237 0.91 -18.82 -6.39
N ALA A 238 1.31 -19.49 -7.46
CA ALA A 238 1.01 -19.11 -8.83
C ALA A 238 -0.07 -20.03 -9.41
N ASP A 239 -0.97 -19.48 -10.22
CA ASP A 239 -2.02 -20.26 -10.89
C ASP A 239 -2.12 -19.88 -12.38
N GLY A 240 -2.49 -20.87 -13.20
CA GLY A 240 -2.65 -20.72 -14.64
C GLY A 240 -1.34 -20.48 -15.40
N GLY A 241 -0.20 -20.93 -14.87
CA GLY A 241 1.12 -20.83 -15.48
C GLY A 241 2.25 -20.81 -14.46
N THR A 242 3.40 -20.32 -14.90
CA THR A 242 4.64 -20.24 -14.12
C THR A 242 4.88 -18.80 -13.68
N ALA A 243 5.38 -18.61 -12.46
CA ALA A 243 5.94 -17.36 -11.96
C ALA A 243 7.28 -17.62 -11.26
N ASN A 244 8.09 -16.59 -11.14
CA ASN A 244 9.33 -16.62 -10.37
C ASN A 244 9.32 -15.50 -9.33
N ALA A 245 9.25 -15.87 -8.05
CA ALA A 245 9.51 -14.95 -6.95
C ALA A 245 11.04 -14.76 -6.83
N LYS A 246 11.56 -13.77 -7.56
CA LYS A 246 13.00 -13.46 -7.67
C LYS A 246 13.61 -13.16 -6.31
N LEU A 247 12.89 -12.40 -5.49
CA LEU A 247 13.32 -12.02 -4.16
C LEU A 247 12.12 -11.93 -3.23
N VAL A 248 12.20 -12.60 -2.08
CA VAL A 248 11.30 -12.40 -0.96
C VAL A 248 12.15 -12.12 0.27
N GLN A 249 11.87 -11.02 0.95
CA GLN A 249 12.58 -10.62 2.16
C GLN A 249 11.56 -10.33 3.26
N ALA A 250 11.89 -10.70 4.48
CA ALA A 250 11.08 -10.43 5.65
C ALA A 250 11.95 -9.88 6.80
N TRP A 251 11.44 -8.88 7.50
CA TRP A 251 12.09 -8.31 8.69
C TRP A 251 11.08 -8.16 9.82
N PRO A 252 11.42 -8.58 11.05
CA PRO A 252 10.70 -8.08 12.22
C PRO A 252 10.95 -6.58 12.34
N MET A 253 9.93 -5.82 12.72
CA MET A 253 9.99 -4.35 12.82
C MET A 253 10.07 -3.91 14.29
N LYS A 254 11.04 -3.05 14.61
CA LYS A 254 11.27 -2.50 15.95
C LYS A 254 10.19 -1.48 16.33
N THR A 255 10.03 -1.28 17.64
CA THR A 255 9.23 -0.19 18.21
C THR A 255 9.74 1.18 17.79
N ILE A 256 8.83 2.13 17.64
CA ILE A 256 9.11 3.56 17.46
C ILE A 256 9.17 4.34 18.78
N TRP A 257 8.85 3.66 19.90
CA TRP A 257 8.85 4.15 21.28
C TRP A 257 9.94 3.46 22.10
#